data_AF-A0A158JWT8-F1
#
_entry.id   AF-A0A158JWT8-F1
#
_cell.length_a   1.000
_cell.length_b   1.000
_cell.length_c   1.000
_cell.angle_alpha   90.00
_cell.angle_beta   90.00
_cell.angle_gamma   90.00
#
_symmetry.space_group_name_H-M   'P 1'
#
loop_
_entity.id
_entity.type
_entity.pdbx_description
1 polymer ?
#
loop_
_entity_poly.entity_id
_entity_poly.type
_entity_poly.pdbx_seq_one_letter_code
_entity_poly.pdbx_strand_id
1 'polypeptide(L)'
;MHIDRYSGRILSDIAYPDYGRVAQWISYGTSLHMGRYFGVANQILASLISLGLAAMSVSGFVMWRKRKPGRALGAPSRPVLDPPMRAWVGGLTALGIVFPMMGLTMLIVWISDRLFSSLGKVASTR
;
A
#
# COMPACT_ATOMS: atom_id res chain seq x y z
N MET A 1 -18.43 -17.34 -16.81
CA MET A 1 -19.68 -18.10 -16.68
C MET A 1 -20.44 -17.71 -15.40
N HIS A 2 -21.44 -16.85 -15.54
CA HIS A 2 -22.43 -16.57 -14.50
C HIS A 2 -23.64 -17.46 -14.73
N ILE A 3 -23.94 -18.31 -13.75
CA ILE A 3 -25.06 -19.26 -13.81
C ILE A 3 -26.10 -18.82 -12.79
N ASP A 4 -27.36 -18.77 -13.21
CA ASP A 4 -28.48 -18.52 -12.31
C ASP A 4 -28.57 -19.65 -11.27
N ARG A 5 -28.58 -19.27 -10.00
CA ARG A 5 -28.50 -20.21 -8.87
C ARG A 5 -29.70 -21.16 -8.78
N TYR A 6 -30.87 -20.75 -9.28
CA TYR A 6 -32.12 -21.48 -9.12
C TYR A 6 -32.54 -22.26 -10.37
N SER A 7 -32.29 -21.69 -11.54
CA SER A 7 -32.68 -22.26 -12.84
C SER A 7 -31.55 -22.99 -13.55
N GLY A 8 -30.30 -22.86 -13.09
CA GLY A 8 -29.13 -23.42 -13.77
C GLY A 8 -28.85 -22.80 -15.15
N ARG A 9 -29.58 -21.74 -15.49
CA ARG A 9 -29.50 -21.08 -16.79
C ARG A 9 -28.25 -20.20 -16.84
N ILE A 10 -27.49 -20.28 -17.93
CA ILE A 10 -26.31 -19.43 -18.14
C ILE A 10 -26.82 -18.02 -18.42
N LEU A 11 -26.56 -17.10 -17.48
CA LEU A 11 -26.99 -15.70 -17.57
C LEU A 11 -26.02 -14.86 -18.39
N SER A 12 -24.73 -15.20 -18.32
CA SER A 12 -23.67 -14.45 -19.01
C SER A 12 -22.43 -15.34 -19.11
N ASP A 13 -21.99 -15.57 -20.34
CA ASP A 13 -20.68 -16.16 -20.63
C ASP A 13 -19.84 -15.10 -21.34
N ILE A 14 -18.93 -14.48 -20.59
CA ILE A 14 -18.01 -13.47 -21.12
C ILE A 14 -16.71 -14.21 -21.32
N ALA A 15 -16.36 -14.46 -22.58
CA ALA A 15 -15.11 -15.13 -22.90
C ALA A 15 -13.95 -14.13 -22.79
N TYR A 16 -12.75 -14.61 -22.50
CA TYR A 16 -11.53 -13.78 -22.44
C TYR A 16 -11.27 -12.90 -23.69
N PRO A 17 -11.64 -13.31 -24.92
CA PRO A 17 -11.56 -12.46 -26.11
C PRO A 17 -12.51 -11.26 -26.09
N ASP A 18 -13.61 -11.33 -25.34
CA ASP A 18 -14.60 -10.23 -25.23
C ASP A 18 -14.15 -9.15 -24.24
N TYR A 19 -13.02 -9.36 -23.55
CA TYR A 19 -12.43 -8.37 -22.66
C TYR A 19 -11.83 -7.23 -23.50
N GLY A 20 -12.15 -5.98 -23.15
CA GLY A 20 -11.40 -4.83 -23.66
C GLY A 20 -9.91 -4.97 -23.33
N ARG A 21 -9.02 -4.46 -24.19
CA ARG A 21 -7.55 -4.63 -24.06
C ARG A 21 -7.03 -4.29 -22.65
N VAL A 22 -7.59 -3.26 -22.01
CA VAL A 22 -7.25 -2.86 -20.63
C VAL A 22 -7.63 -3.95 -19.62
N ALA A 23 -8.82 -4.53 -19.75
CA ALA A 23 -9.29 -5.60 -18.87
C ALA A 23 -8.44 -6.87 -19.01
N GLN A 24 -7.95 -7.18 -20.22
CA GLN A 24 -7.01 -8.28 -20.43
C GLN A 24 -5.68 -8.06 -19.70
N TRP A 25 -5.10 -6.86 -19.78
CA TRP A 25 -3.89 -6.51 -19.05
C TRP A 25 -4.07 -6.60 -17.53
N ILE A 26 -5.20 -6.10 -17.01
CA ILE A 26 -5.53 -6.23 -15.59
C ILE A 26 -5.65 -7.71 -15.21
N SER A 27 -6.38 -8.51 -15.98
CA SER A 27 -6.55 -9.94 -15.72
C SER A 27 -5.22 -10.69 -15.72
N TYR A 28 -4.32 -10.33 -16.63
CA TYR A 28 -2.96 -10.86 -16.70
C TYR A 28 -2.17 -10.51 -15.43
N GLY A 29 -2.17 -9.23 -15.05
CA GLY A 29 -1.51 -8.75 -13.83
C GLY A 29 -2.04 -9.41 -12.56
N THR A 30 -3.36 -9.55 -12.43
CA THR A 30 -3.99 -10.24 -11.30
C THR A 30 -3.61 -11.72 -11.26
N SER A 31 -3.56 -12.39 -12.41
CA SER A 31 -3.19 -13.81 -12.49
C SER A 31 -1.73 -14.06 -12.12
N LEU A 32 -0.83 -13.15 -12.52
CA LEU A 32 0.56 -13.16 -12.06
C LEU A 32 0.66 -12.90 -10.56
N HIS A 33 -0.02 -11.88 -10.05
CA HIS A 33 0.00 -11.54 -8.63
C HIS A 33 -0.54 -12.65 -7.73
N MET A 34 -1.61 -13.31 -8.15
CA MET A 34 -2.21 -14.45 -7.43
C MET A 34 -1.39 -15.74 -7.51
N GLY A 35 -0.27 -15.77 -8.24
CA GLY A 35 0.53 -17.00 -8.35
C GLY A 35 -0.03 -18.03 -9.34
N ARG A 36 -1.05 -17.71 -10.14
CA ARG A 36 -1.76 -18.71 -10.98
C ARG A 36 -1.21 -18.85 -12.39
N TYR A 37 -0.52 -17.83 -12.90
CA TYR A 37 -0.11 -17.79 -14.32
C TYR A 37 0.93 -18.86 -14.71
N PHE A 38 1.97 -19.09 -13.88
CA PHE A 38 2.96 -20.17 -14.08
C PHE A 38 2.86 -21.29 -13.03
N GLY A 39 1.70 -21.41 -12.38
CA GLY A 39 1.48 -22.38 -11.30
C GLY A 39 2.52 -22.29 -10.18
N VAL A 40 3.09 -23.43 -9.79
CA VAL A 40 4.01 -23.55 -8.64
C VAL A 40 5.26 -22.67 -8.79
N ALA A 41 5.80 -22.51 -10.00
CA ALA A 41 6.98 -21.66 -10.22
C ALA A 41 6.71 -20.20 -9.83
N ASN A 42 5.52 -19.67 -10.18
CA ASN A 42 5.12 -18.31 -9.81
C ASN A 42 4.92 -18.18 -8.30
N GLN A 43 4.37 -19.20 -7.64
CA GLN A 43 4.17 -19.21 -6.19
C GLN A 43 5.50 -19.22 -5.43
N ILE A 44 6.47 -20.02 -5.88
CA ILE A 44 7.82 -20.04 -5.30
C ILE A 44 8.47 -18.67 -5.44
N LEU A 45 8.43 -18.09 -6.65
CA LEU A 45 9.00 -16.77 -6.89
C LEU A 45 8.34 -15.69 -6.03
N ALA A 46 7.00 -15.65 -5.99
CA ALA A 46 6.25 -14.72 -5.16
C ALA A 46 6.57 -14.89 -3.67
N SER A 47 6.72 -16.13 -3.20
CA SER A 47 7.09 -16.44 -1.82
C SER A 47 8.50 -15.97 -1.50
N LEU A 48 9.48 -16.20 -2.38
CA LEU A 48 10.86 -15.74 -2.21
C LEU A 48 10.93 -14.21 -2.15
N ILE A 49 10.22 -13.52 -3.04
CA ILE A 49 10.14 -12.04 -3.03
C ILE A 49 9.50 -11.56 -1.72
N SER A 50 8.40 -12.17 -1.30
CA SER A 50 7.72 -11.81 -0.05
C SER A 50 8.61 -12.01 1.18
N LEU A 51 9.32 -13.14 1.26
CA LEU A 51 10.25 -13.43 2.34
C LEU A 51 11.46 -12.48 2.31
N GLY A 52 11.96 -12.13 1.12
CA GLY A 52 13.01 -11.14 0.94
C GLY A 52 12.60 -9.76 1.46
N LEU A 53 11.41 -9.28 1.09
CA LEU A 53 10.86 -8.02 1.58
C LEU A 53 10.64 -8.03 3.11
N ALA A 54 10.17 -9.15 3.65
CA ALA A 54 10.05 -9.32 5.09
C ALA A 54 11.42 -9.26 5.79
N ALA A 55 12.43 -9.99 5.28
CA ALA A 55 13.79 -9.96 5.79
C ALA A 55 14.43 -8.56 5.69
N MET A 56 14.19 -7.83 4.59
CA MET A 56 14.62 -6.44 4.43
C MET A 56 13.98 -5.52 5.47
N SER A 57 12.67 -5.66 5.72
CA SER A 57 11.96 -4.88 6.72
C SER A 57 12.49 -5.15 8.14
N VAL A 58 12.69 -6.42 8.48
CA VAL A 58 13.25 -6.84 9.78
C VAL A 58 14.69 -6.35 9.95
N SER A 59 15.55 -6.55 8.94
CA SER A 59 16.94 -6.10 9.00
C SER A 59 17.06 -4.58 9.08
N GLY A 60 16.23 -3.84 8.34
CA GLY A 60 16.10 -2.38 8.45
C GLY A 60 15.75 -1.94 9.87
N PHE A 61 14.75 -2.58 10.49
CA PHE A 61 14.37 -2.30 11.86
C PHE A 61 15.49 -2.63 12.86
N VAL A 62 16.16 -3.78 12.71
CA VAL A 62 17.29 -4.18 13.57
C VAL A 62 18.45 -3.20 13.44
N MET A 63 18.80 -2.79 12.22
CA MET A 63 19.84 -1.79 11.97
C MET A 63 19.47 -0.44 12.59
N TRP A 64 18.22 0.01 12.44
CA TRP A 64 17.73 1.23 13.08
C TRP A 64 17.83 1.15 14.60
N ARG A 65 17.40 0.04 15.22
CA ARG A 65 17.51 -0.17 16.67
C ARG A 65 18.95 -0.14 17.15
N LYS A 66 19.89 -0.74 16.41
CA LYS A 66 21.34 -0.72 16.74
C LYS A 66 21.97 0.66 16.59
N ARG A 67 21.53 1.46 15.61
CA ARG A 67 22.06 2.81 15.33
C ARG A 67 21.37 3.92 16.13
N LYS A 68 20.28 3.62 16.83
CA LYS A 68 19.50 4.61 17.61
C LYS A 68 20.36 5.20 18.75
N PRO A 69 20.57 6.52 18.79
CA PRO A 69 21.30 7.18 19.88
C PRO A 69 20.44 7.24 21.15
N GLY A 70 20.73 6.37 22.12
CA GLY A 70 20.20 6.43 23.49
C GLY A 70 18.67 6.66 23.61
N ARG A 71 18.28 7.71 24.36
CA ARG A 71 16.86 8.07 24.60
C ARG A 71 16.17 8.73 23.41
N ALA A 72 16.88 9.11 22.34
CA ALA A 72 16.29 9.78 21.18
C ALA A 72 15.78 8.77 20.14
N LEU A 73 14.68 9.06 19.44
CA LEU A 73 14.07 8.17 18.44
C LEU A 73 14.97 7.88 17.22
N GLY A 74 16.13 8.54 17.09
CA GLY A 74 17.06 8.34 15.97
C GLY A 74 16.46 8.74 14.62
N ALA A 75 15.37 9.51 14.62
CA ALA A 75 14.75 10.05 13.42
C ALA A 75 15.59 11.24 12.90
N PRO A 76 15.81 11.36 11.57
CA PRO A 76 16.47 12.52 10.98
C PRO A 76 15.78 13.82 11.39
N SER A 77 16.57 14.87 11.64
CA SER A 77 16.04 16.21 11.92
C SER A 77 15.17 16.70 10.78
N ARG A 78 14.05 17.36 11.11
CA ARG A 78 13.15 17.94 10.10
C ARG A 78 13.92 18.91 9.19
N PRO A 79 13.68 18.91 7.87
CA PRO A 79 14.30 19.87 6.95
C PRO A 79 13.97 21.31 7.38
N VAL A 80 14.92 22.23 7.21
CA VAL A 80 14.78 23.65 7.60
C VAL A 80 13.86 24.42 6.63
N LEU A 81 13.69 23.91 5.40
CA LEU A 81 12.85 24.50 4.36
C LEU A 81 11.72 23.54 4.00
N ASP A 82 10.48 24.03 4.10
CA ASP A 82 9.31 23.30 3.65
C ASP A 82 9.18 23.42 2.12
N PRO A 83 9.39 22.34 1.34
CA PRO A 83 9.18 22.38 -0.10
C PRO A 83 7.68 22.64 -0.40
N PRO A 84 7.35 23.28 -1.53
CA PRO A 84 5.96 23.58 -1.89
C PRO A 84 5.18 22.30 -2.21
N MET A 85 4.58 21.70 -1.18
CA MET A 85 3.88 20.41 -1.26
C MET A 85 2.44 20.51 -1.79
N ARG A 86 1.99 21.70 -2.23
CA ARG A 86 0.59 21.96 -2.58
C ARG A 86 0.08 21.07 -3.71
N ALA A 87 0.91 20.84 -4.73
CA ALA A 87 0.58 19.94 -5.84
C ALA A 87 0.39 18.49 -5.37
N TRP A 88 1.27 18.03 -4.48
CA TRP A 88 1.17 16.70 -3.88
C TRP A 88 -0.07 16.53 -3.01
N VAL A 89 -0.38 17.52 -2.18
CA VAL A 89 -1.60 17.50 -1.35
C VAL A 89 -2.84 17.42 -2.25
N GLY A 90 -2.93 18.28 -3.28
CA GLY A 90 -4.04 18.25 -4.23
C GLY A 90 -4.18 16.91 -4.94
N GLY A 91 -3.07 16.36 -5.44
CA GLY A 91 -3.05 15.05 -6.12
C GLY A 91 -3.48 13.90 -5.20
N LEU A 92 -2.97 13.88 -3.96
CA LEU A 92 -3.33 12.86 -2.97
C LEU A 92 -4.79 12.98 -2.51
N THR A 93 -5.33 14.20 -2.40
CA THR A 93 -6.75 14.41 -2.10
C THR A 93 -7.63 13.90 -3.24
N ALA A 94 -7.31 14.26 -4.50
CA ALA A 94 -8.05 13.75 -5.65
C ALA A 94 -8.01 12.21 -5.71
N LEU A 95 -6.83 11.62 -5.50
CA LEU A 95 -6.66 10.17 -5.47
C LEU A 95 -7.43 9.51 -4.31
N GLY A 96 -7.45 10.14 -3.13
CA GLY A 96 -8.23 9.67 -1.98
C GLY A 96 -9.74 9.76 -2.19
N ILE A 97 -10.24 10.68 -3.02
CA ILE A 97 -11.65 10.73 -3.43
C ILE A 97 -11.98 9.57 -4.37
N VAL A 98 -11.09 9.29 -5.33
CA VAL A 98 -11.24 8.15 -6.26
C VAL A 98 -11.14 6.80 -5.51
N PHE A 99 -10.25 6.71 -4.52
CA PHE A 99 -10.01 5.51 -3.71
C PHE A 99 -10.28 5.79 -2.23
N PRO A 100 -11.53 5.69 -1.75
CA PRO A 100 -11.94 6.16 -0.41
C PRO A 100 -11.21 5.47 0.74
N MET A 101 -10.87 4.18 0.59
CA MET A 101 -10.06 3.46 1.60
C MET A 101 -8.64 4.02 1.73
N MET A 102 -8.01 4.42 0.63
CA MET A 102 -6.72 5.10 0.66
C MET A 102 -6.85 6.47 1.34
N GLY A 103 -7.88 7.25 0.96
CA GLY A 103 -8.13 8.56 1.59
C GLY A 103 -8.34 8.46 3.10
N LEU A 104 -9.07 7.44 3.56
CA LEU A 104 -9.33 7.21 4.97
C LEU A 104 -8.04 6.89 5.75
N THR A 105 -7.19 5.99 5.27
CA THR A 105 -5.94 5.65 5.97
C THR A 105 -5.00 6.85 6.05
N MET A 106 -4.92 7.65 4.99
CA MET A 106 -4.15 8.90 4.98
C MET A 106 -4.67 9.92 5.99
N LEU A 107 -5.99 10.11 6.08
CA LEU A 107 -6.61 10.99 7.08
C LEU A 107 -6.29 10.53 8.50
N ILE A 108 -6.37 9.23 8.78
CA ILE A 108 -6.04 8.66 10.09
C ILE A 108 -4.58 8.97 10.46
N VAL A 109 -3.64 8.74 9.53
CA VAL A 109 -2.22 9.03 9.75
C VAL A 109 -1.99 10.52 9.97
N TRP A 110 -2.64 11.38 9.17
CA TRP A 110 -2.51 12.83 9.29
C TRP A 110 -3.03 13.36 10.64
N ILE A 111 -4.19 12.88 11.10
CA ILE A 111 -4.74 13.21 12.42
C ILE A 111 -3.82 12.70 13.53
N SER A 112 -3.33 11.46 13.40
CA SER A 112 -2.41 10.87 14.39
C SER A 112 -1.13 11.69 14.52
N ASP A 113 -0.51 12.09 13.41
CA ASP A 113 0.70 12.92 13.41
C ASP A 113 0.48 14.30 14.07
N ARG A 114 -0.68 14.93 13.81
CA ARG A 114 -1.08 16.19 14.48
C ARG A 114 -1.23 16.02 15.99
N LEU A 115 -1.82 14.91 16.45
CA LEU A 115 -1.99 14.63 17.88
C LEU A 115 -0.64 14.38 18.57
N PHE A 116 0.22 13.53 18.01
CA PHE A 116 1.52 13.21 18.60
C PHE A 116 2.50 14.39 18.58
N SER A 117 2.51 15.18 17.50
CA SER A 117 3.36 16.38 17.41
C SER A 117 2.92 17.50 18.36
N SER A 118 1.62 17.62 18.65
CA SER A 118 1.09 18.53 19.67
C SER A 118 1.54 18.13 21.08
N LEU A 119 1.50 16.83 21.40
CA LEU A 119 1.94 16.29 22.70
C LEU A 119 3.44 16.50 22.96
N GLY A 120 4.28 16.36 21.91
CA GLY A 120 5.73 16.57 22.01
C GLY A 120 6.13 18.02 22.32
N LYS A 121 5.34 19.02 21.89
CA LYS A 121 5.58 20.44 22.23
C LYS A 121 5.30 20.73 23.71
N VAL A 122 4.27 20.12 24.29
CA VAL A 122 3.91 20.32 25.71
C VAL A 122 4.98 19.75 26.66
N ALA A 123 5.62 18.64 26.29
CA ALA A 123 6.67 18.01 27.11
C ALA A 123 8.04 18.74 27.09
N SER A 124 8.30 19.58 26.08
CA SER A 124 9.57 20.32 25.94
C SER A 124 9.54 21.71 26.58
N THR A 125 8.41 22.13 27.17
CA THR A 125 8.23 23.47 27.76
C THR A 125 8.21 23.44 29.29
N ARG A 126 8.73 22.36 29.90
CA ARG A 126 8.97 22.24 31.35
C ARG A 126 10.43 21.91 31.62
#